data_AF-A0A6J7ZZ06-F1
#
_entry.id   AF-A0A6J7ZZ06-F1
#
_cell.length_a   1.000
_cell.length_b   1.000
_cell.length_c   1.000
_cell.angle_alpha   90.00
_cell.angle_beta   90.00
_cell.angle_gamma   90.00
#
_symmetry.space_group_name_H-M   'P 1'
#
loop_
_entity.id
_entity.type
_entity.pdbx_description
1 polymer ?
#
loop_
_entity_poly.entity_id
_entity_poly.type
_entity_poly.pdbx_seq_one_letter_code
_entity_poly.pdbx_strand_id
1 'polypeptide(L)'
;MKSLISCDFYILNLAIIDILMPVFGFPLTIYSSMNHKWVVGEFPDILLLHTKSSIIGIYGYATFWAFLPVFGVGAYGPEPYGTSCTLAWQGHQIFVTFFLIACVILPVIVMNVSYGRILWHIKRNRRRAKRSVSNINMSVKKKDSYLIKMTFAMCVGFVGLWSPYAVVSLWTAYGRQGEVPIRVTLVAVLFAKLSTVVNPSVYFIMNKKFRPILNKYYVRISNRMRRCTCISQYP
;
A
#
# COMPACT_ATOMS: atom_id res chain seq x y z
N MET A 1 29.02 -0.83 -4.10
CA MET A 1 28.22 -0.11 -5.13
C MET A 1 27.10 -0.96 -5.74
N LYS A 2 27.22 -2.30 -5.82
CA LYS A 2 26.14 -3.20 -6.31
C LYS A 2 24.91 -3.36 -5.38
N SER A 3 24.96 -2.93 -4.11
CA SER A 3 23.85 -3.12 -3.15
C SER A 3 22.83 -1.96 -3.11
N LEU A 4 23.16 -0.80 -3.67
CA LEU A 4 22.28 0.38 -3.67
C LEU A 4 21.26 0.31 -4.81
N ILE A 5 21.65 -0.20 -5.97
CA ILE A 5 20.76 -0.41 -7.14
C ILE A 5 19.68 -1.45 -6.85
N SER A 6 19.96 -2.44 -5.99
CA SER A 6 18.96 -3.44 -5.56
C SER A 6 17.94 -2.88 -4.58
N CYS A 7 18.26 -1.85 -3.79
CA CYS A 7 17.32 -1.28 -2.81
C CYS A 7 16.22 -0.44 -3.49
N ASP A 8 16.56 0.33 -4.52
CA ASP A 8 15.59 1.15 -5.23
C ASP A 8 14.60 0.29 -6.03
N PHE A 9 15.11 -0.80 -6.65
CA PHE A 9 14.27 -1.79 -7.34
C PHE A 9 13.40 -2.60 -6.36
N TYR A 10 13.92 -2.90 -5.16
CA TYR A 10 13.21 -3.61 -4.11
C TYR A 10 12.12 -2.76 -3.47
N ILE A 11 12.32 -1.45 -3.31
CA ILE A 11 11.32 -0.51 -2.79
C ILE A 11 10.21 -0.27 -3.83
N LEU A 12 10.56 -0.19 -5.12
CA LEU A 12 9.58 -0.11 -6.21
C LEU A 12 8.76 -1.41 -6.32
N ASN A 13 9.41 -2.59 -6.20
CA ASN A 13 8.73 -3.88 -6.13
C ASN A 13 7.86 -4.00 -4.86
N LEU A 14 8.31 -3.51 -3.70
CA LEU A 14 7.54 -3.55 -2.45
C LEU A 14 6.23 -2.76 -2.55
N ALA A 15 6.28 -1.55 -3.11
CA ALA A 15 5.09 -0.72 -3.29
C ALA A 15 4.07 -1.35 -4.26
N ILE A 16 4.55 -2.13 -5.24
CA ILE A 16 3.75 -2.86 -6.22
C ILE A 16 3.22 -4.19 -5.62
N ILE A 17 4.00 -4.85 -4.75
CA ILE A 17 3.64 -6.09 -4.04
C ILE A 17 2.61 -5.83 -2.92
N ASP A 18 2.68 -4.69 -2.23
CA ASP A 18 1.83 -4.37 -1.07
C ASP A 18 0.35 -4.14 -1.43
N ILE A 19 0.04 -3.81 -2.69
CA ILE A 19 -1.34 -3.69 -3.20
C ILE A 19 -1.90 -5.06 -3.63
N LEU A 20 -1.06 -6.05 -3.96
CA LEU A 20 -1.47 -7.26 -4.68
C LEU A 20 -1.21 -8.60 -3.98
N MET A 21 -0.36 -8.63 -2.96
CA MET A 21 -0.30 -9.72 -1.98
C MET A 21 -1.68 -10.10 -1.41
N PRO A 22 -2.60 -9.14 -1.20
CA PRO A 22 -3.93 -9.45 -0.71
C PRO A 22 -4.77 -10.30 -1.69
N VAL A 23 -4.71 -9.99 -2.99
CA VAL A 23 -5.66 -10.52 -4.00
C VAL A 23 -5.29 -11.92 -4.46
N PHE A 24 -3.99 -12.22 -4.57
CA PHE A 24 -3.53 -13.50 -5.14
C PHE A 24 -2.79 -14.41 -4.13
N GLY A 25 -2.22 -13.86 -3.05
CA GLY A 25 -1.44 -14.64 -2.07
C GLY A 25 -2.28 -15.28 -0.94
N PHE A 26 -3.39 -14.66 -0.53
CA PHE A 26 -4.21 -15.18 0.57
C PHE A 26 -5.06 -16.41 0.25
N PRO A 27 -5.63 -16.60 -0.96
CA PRO A 27 -6.42 -17.79 -1.27
C PRO A 27 -5.64 -19.10 -1.11
N LEU A 28 -4.38 -19.12 -1.54
CA LEU A 28 -3.52 -20.31 -1.46
C LEU A 28 -3.02 -20.58 -0.03
N THR A 29 -2.68 -19.51 0.71
CA THR A 29 -2.28 -19.61 2.12
C THR A 29 -3.44 -20.15 2.98
N ILE A 30 -4.67 -19.74 2.65
CA ILE A 30 -5.88 -20.23 3.31
C ILE A 30 -6.16 -21.68 2.88
N TYR A 31 -6.04 -22.03 1.61
CA TYR A 31 -6.22 -23.40 1.11
C TYR A 31 -5.22 -24.40 1.74
N SER A 32 -3.94 -24.03 1.81
CA SER A 32 -2.90 -24.83 2.46
C SER A 32 -3.11 -24.93 3.98
N SER A 33 -3.54 -23.84 4.62
CA SER A 33 -3.88 -23.82 6.05
C SER A 33 -5.14 -24.65 6.37
N MET A 34 -6.12 -24.73 5.47
CA MET A 34 -7.37 -25.47 5.68
C MET A 34 -7.18 -26.98 5.53
N ASN A 35 -6.25 -27.41 4.68
CA ASN A 35 -6.03 -28.83 4.41
C ASN A 35 -4.99 -29.50 5.33
N HIS A 36 -4.34 -28.75 6.23
CA HIS A 36 -3.30 -29.25 7.15
C HIS A 36 -2.21 -30.11 6.48
N LYS A 37 -2.04 -29.98 5.16
CA LYS A 37 -1.09 -30.71 4.34
C LYS A 37 -0.24 -29.69 3.58
N TRP A 38 1.07 -29.85 3.68
CA TRP A 38 2.00 -29.22 2.74
C TRP A 38 1.84 -29.95 1.42
N VAL A 39 1.27 -29.29 0.42
CA VAL A 39 0.94 -29.95 -0.85
C VAL A 39 2.16 -30.07 -1.77
N VAL A 40 3.26 -29.34 -1.54
CA VAL A 40 4.39 -29.29 -2.48
C VAL A 40 5.73 -29.09 -1.72
N GLY A 41 6.74 -29.92 -2.02
CA GLY A 41 8.02 -30.03 -1.32
C GLY A 41 9.11 -29.00 -1.72
N GLU A 42 10.17 -28.92 -0.91
CA GLU A 42 11.33 -27.98 -0.94
C GLU A 42 11.04 -26.46 -0.96
N PHE A 43 11.30 -25.86 0.20
CA PHE A 43 10.80 -24.58 0.70
C PHE A 43 11.32 -23.28 0.03
N PRO A 44 12.60 -23.14 -0.37
CA PRO A 44 13.12 -21.86 -0.86
C PRO A 44 12.72 -21.55 -2.30
N ASP A 45 12.83 -22.53 -3.20
CA ASP A 45 12.57 -22.35 -4.63
C ASP A 45 11.09 -22.17 -4.91
N ILE A 46 10.22 -22.83 -4.13
CA ILE A 46 8.77 -22.66 -4.21
C ILE A 46 8.32 -21.29 -3.73
N LEU A 47 8.83 -20.80 -2.60
CA LEU A 47 8.50 -19.45 -2.12
C LEU A 47 8.96 -18.38 -3.13
N LEU A 48 10.13 -18.57 -3.73
CA LEU A 48 10.66 -17.72 -4.79
C LEU A 48 9.77 -17.79 -6.05
N LEU A 49 9.36 -18.99 -6.47
CA LEU A 49 8.47 -19.20 -7.60
C LEU A 49 7.11 -18.54 -7.39
N HIS A 50 6.50 -18.70 -6.21
CA HIS A 50 5.23 -18.05 -5.88
C HIS A 50 5.35 -16.53 -5.86
N THR A 51 6.44 -16.00 -5.31
CA THR A 51 6.70 -14.56 -5.29
C THR A 51 6.85 -14.03 -6.71
N LYS A 52 7.63 -14.72 -7.56
CA LYS A 52 7.81 -14.38 -8.97
C LYS A 52 6.50 -14.44 -9.75
N SER A 53 5.72 -15.51 -9.62
CA SER A 53 4.43 -15.66 -10.28
C SER A 53 3.43 -14.60 -9.83
N SER A 54 3.44 -14.23 -8.55
CA SER A 54 2.62 -13.12 -8.03
C SER A 54 3.04 -11.80 -8.69
N ILE A 55 4.34 -11.50 -8.74
CA ILE A 55 4.87 -10.31 -9.41
C ILE A 55 4.50 -10.28 -10.89
N ILE A 56 4.60 -11.40 -11.61
CA ILE A 56 4.23 -11.48 -13.02
C ILE A 56 2.72 -11.23 -13.20
N GLY A 57 1.88 -11.87 -12.38
CA GLY A 57 0.43 -11.66 -12.41
C GLY A 57 0.02 -10.22 -12.12
N ILE A 58 0.74 -9.56 -11.21
CA ILE A 58 0.59 -8.15 -10.86
C ILE A 58 0.82 -7.24 -12.05
N TYR A 59 2.01 -7.36 -12.65
CA TYR A 59 2.37 -6.53 -13.79
C TYR A 59 1.46 -6.83 -14.98
N GLY A 60 1.08 -8.10 -15.17
CA GLY A 60 0.07 -8.49 -16.15
C GLY A 60 -1.27 -7.80 -15.92
N TYR A 61 -1.79 -7.81 -14.68
CA TYR A 61 -3.05 -7.17 -14.33
C TYR A 61 -3.00 -5.64 -14.51
N ALA A 62 -1.95 -4.98 -14.03
CA ALA A 62 -1.78 -3.53 -14.19
C ALA A 62 -1.66 -3.14 -15.67
N THR A 63 -0.88 -3.90 -16.44
CA THR A 63 -0.70 -3.70 -17.88
C THR A 63 -2.02 -3.89 -18.61
N PHE A 64 -2.77 -4.95 -18.29
CA PHE A 64 -4.08 -5.20 -18.89
C PHE A 64 -5.00 -3.99 -18.77
N TRP A 65 -5.18 -3.43 -17.57
CA TRP A 65 -6.03 -2.25 -17.37
C TRP A 65 -5.47 -0.97 -17.98
N ALA A 66 -4.16 -0.77 -17.95
CA ALA A 66 -3.52 0.40 -18.55
C ALA A 66 -3.61 0.41 -20.08
N PHE A 67 -3.64 -0.76 -20.73
CA PHE A 67 -3.70 -0.86 -22.18
C PHE A 67 -5.12 -0.88 -22.75
N LEU A 68 -6.15 -1.20 -21.96
CA LEU A 68 -7.55 -1.18 -22.45
C LEU A 68 -7.96 0.14 -23.14
N PRO A 69 -7.63 1.34 -22.61
CA PRO A 69 -7.92 2.60 -23.30
C PRO A 69 -7.14 2.79 -24.61
N VAL A 70 -5.96 2.16 -24.74
CA VAL A 70 -5.16 2.20 -25.99
C VAL A 70 -5.85 1.39 -27.08
N PHE A 71 -6.54 0.32 -26.71
CA PHE A 71 -7.35 -0.51 -27.61
C PHE A 71 -8.79 0.01 -27.79
N GLY A 72 -9.11 1.22 -27.34
CA GLY A 72 -10.41 1.86 -27.52
C GLY A 72 -11.48 1.52 -26.47
N VAL A 73 -11.14 0.72 -25.45
CA VAL A 73 -12.03 0.45 -24.31
C VAL A 73 -11.73 1.48 -23.21
N GLY A 74 -12.26 2.69 -23.41
CA GLY A 74 -11.89 3.88 -22.64
C GLY A 74 -11.01 4.82 -23.46
N ALA A 75 -10.63 5.96 -22.89
CA ALA A 75 -9.69 6.89 -23.51
C ALA A 75 -8.79 7.54 -22.45
N TYR A 76 -7.61 7.98 -22.87
CA TYR A 76 -6.79 8.90 -22.08
C TYR A 76 -7.08 10.34 -22.52
N GLY A 77 -7.11 11.26 -21.57
CA GLY A 77 -7.34 12.68 -21.82
C GLY A 77 -6.56 13.57 -20.86
N PRO A 78 -6.40 14.86 -21.19
CA PRO A 78 -5.80 15.82 -20.28
C PRO A 78 -6.72 16.08 -19.08
N GLU A 79 -6.10 16.29 -17.93
CA GLU A 79 -6.80 16.74 -16.73
C GLU A 79 -7.27 18.20 -16.88
N PRO A 80 -8.29 18.65 -16.12
CA PRO A 80 -8.85 20.00 -16.26
C PRO A 80 -7.86 21.16 -16.06
N TYR A 81 -6.75 20.93 -15.34
CA TYR A 81 -5.67 21.90 -15.12
C TYR A 81 -4.53 21.81 -16.16
N GLY A 82 -4.61 20.89 -17.12
CA GLY A 82 -3.78 20.87 -18.34
C GLY A 82 -2.33 20.40 -18.20
N THR A 83 -1.85 20.04 -17.00
CA THR A 83 -0.43 19.66 -16.78
C THR A 83 -0.19 18.16 -16.61
N SER A 84 -1.25 17.35 -16.65
CA SER A 84 -1.18 15.89 -16.52
C SER A 84 -2.23 15.23 -17.40
N CYS A 85 -2.00 13.99 -17.81
CA CYS A 85 -2.99 13.15 -18.48
C CYS A 85 -3.49 12.05 -17.53
N THR A 86 -4.73 11.61 -17.74
CA THR A 86 -5.37 10.50 -17.01
C THR A 86 -6.45 9.84 -17.86
N LEU A 87 -7.20 8.89 -17.28
CA LEU A 87 -8.40 8.33 -17.91
C LEU A 87 -9.47 9.40 -18.14
N ALA A 88 -10.00 9.47 -19.35
CA ALA A 88 -11.13 10.33 -19.68
C ALA A 88 -12.37 9.83 -18.93
N TRP A 89 -12.72 10.55 -17.86
CA TRP A 89 -13.85 10.19 -17.00
C TRP A 89 -15.19 10.30 -17.72
N GLN A 90 -15.32 11.30 -18.60
CA GLN A 90 -16.55 11.55 -19.36
C GLN A 90 -16.59 10.76 -20.66
N GLY A 91 -17.81 10.37 -21.04
CA GLY A 91 -18.06 9.53 -22.23
C GLY A 91 -17.73 8.04 -22.05
N HIS A 92 -17.07 7.65 -20.96
CA HIS A 92 -16.62 6.27 -20.72
C HIS A 92 -17.04 5.73 -19.34
N GLN A 93 -18.23 6.11 -18.87
CA GLN A 93 -18.75 5.80 -17.53
C GLN A 93 -18.68 4.32 -17.16
N ILE A 94 -19.07 3.43 -18.08
CA ILE A 94 -19.06 1.97 -17.85
C ILE A 94 -17.63 1.49 -17.58
N PHE A 95 -16.67 1.91 -18.41
CA PHE A 95 -15.27 1.55 -18.25
C PHE A 95 -14.70 2.10 -16.94
N VAL A 96 -14.95 3.37 -16.63
CA VAL A 96 -14.47 4.03 -15.40
C VAL A 96 -14.99 3.31 -14.15
N THR A 97 -16.28 2.99 -14.12
CA THR A 97 -16.90 2.30 -12.98
C THR A 97 -16.37 0.88 -12.84
N PHE A 98 -16.23 0.15 -13.95
CA PHE A 98 -15.64 -1.20 -13.94
C PHE A 98 -14.17 -1.17 -13.48
N PHE A 99 -13.39 -0.21 -13.95
CA PHE A 99 -12.01 0.03 -13.51
C PHE A 99 -11.95 0.33 -12.02
N LEU A 100 -12.78 1.22 -11.49
CA LEU A 100 -12.77 1.55 -10.06
C LEU A 100 -13.19 0.36 -9.18
N ILE A 101 -14.18 -0.42 -9.62
CA ILE A 101 -14.58 -1.64 -8.90
C ILE A 101 -13.42 -2.64 -8.88
N ALA A 102 -12.82 -2.92 -10.03
CA ALA A 102 -11.81 -3.95 -10.16
C ALA A 102 -10.45 -3.54 -9.55
N CYS A 103 -10.02 -2.30 -9.74
CA CYS A 103 -8.70 -1.82 -9.34
C CYS A 103 -8.67 -1.13 -7.97
N VAL A 104 -9.81 -0.75 -7.41
CA VAL A 104 -9.88 -0.06 -6.11
C VAL A 104 -10.75 -0.83 -5.13
N ILE A 105 -12.03 -1.03 -5.41
CA ILE A 105 -12.97 -1.61 -4.44
C ILE A 105 -12.63 -3.07 -4.12
N LEU A 106 -12.41 -3.90 -5.13
CA LEU A 106 -12.09 -5.31 -4.95
C LEU A 106 -10.78 -5.51 -4.15
N PRO A 107 -9.64 -4.85 -4.49
CA PRO A 107 -8.43 -4.89 -3.67
C PRO A 107 -8.68 -4.44 -2.22
N VAL A 108 -9.47 -3.40 -2.01
CA VAL A 108 -9.78 -2.90 -0.65
C VAL A 108 -10.58 -3.93 0.16
N ILE A 109 -11.58 -4.58 -0.43
CA ILE A 109 -12.35 -5.64 0.24
C ILE A 109 -11.43 -6.79 0.62
N VAL A 110 -10.65 -7.25 -0.34
CA VAL A 110 -9.70 -8.35 -0.15
C VAL A 110 -8.70 -8.03 0.96
N MET A 111 -8.12 -6.83 0.97
CA MET A 111 -7.23 -6.35 2.03
C MET A 111 -7.89 -6.46 3.40
N ASN A 112 -9.09 -5.87 3.56
CA ASN A 112 -9.79 -5.85 4.84
C ASN A 112 -10.14 -7.26 5.34
N VAL A 113 -10.65 -8.13 4.46
CA VAL A 113 -10.97 -9.53 4.80
C VAL A 113 -9.71 -10.27 5.22
N SER A 114 -8.61 -10.11 4.48
CA SER A 114 -7.36 -10.81 4.73
C SER A 114 -6.73 -10.39 6.06
N TYR A 115 -6.62 -9.08 6.31
CA TYR A 115 -6.13 -8.57 7.60
C TYR A 115 -7.06 -8.93 8.75
N GLY A 116 -8.38 -8.90 8.55
CA GLY A 116 -9.36 -9.35 9.53
C GLY A 116 -9.11 -10.81 9.94
N ARG A 117 -8.92 -11.70 8.96
CA ARG A 117 -8.59 -13.12 9.17
C ARG A 117 -7.24 -13.30 9.87
N ILE A 118 -6.21 -12.56 9.48
CA ILE A 118 -4.88 -12.59 10.12
C ILE A 118 -4.99 -12.19 11.59
N LEU A 119 -5.65 -11.07 11.89
CA LEU A 119 -5.81 -10.58 13.26
C LEU A 119 -6.62 -11.56 14.11
N TRP A 120 -7.67 -12.15 13.54
CA TRP A 120 -8.46 -13.19 14.20
C TRP A 120 -7.61 -14.43 14.52
N HIS A 121 -6.82 -14.92 13.56
CA HIS A 121 -5.92 -16.05 13.74
C HIS A 121 -4.87 -15.78 14.82
N ILE A 122 -4.26 -14.59 14.83
CA ILE A 122 -3.30 -14.18 15.86
C ILE A 122 -3.98 -14.13 17.24
N LYS A 123 -5.18 -13.55 17.35
CA LYS A 123 -5.93 -13.51 18.61
C LYS A 123 -6.26 -14.91 19.11
N ARG A 124 -6.74 -15.80 18.24
CA ARG A 124 -7.05 -17.21 18.56
C ARG A 124 -5.81 -17.96 19.04
N ASN A 125 -4.69 -17.82 18.36
CA ASN A 125 -3.44 -18.50 18.71
C ASN A 125 -2.82 -17.95 20.00
N ARG A 126 -2.96 -16.64 20.27
CA ARG A 126 -2.59 -16.07 21.58
C ARG A 126 -3.43 -16.60 22.72
N ARG A 127 -4.76 -16.76 22.54
CA ARG A 127 -5.65 -17.35 23.55
C ARG A 127 -5.29 -18.81 23.85
N ARG A 128 -4.96 -19.59 22.81
CA ARG A 128 -4.47 -20.98 22.96
C ARG A 128 -3.11 -21.05 23.65
N ALA A 129 -2.17 -20.19 23.26
CA ALA A 129 -0.84 -20.14 23.85
C ALA A 129 -0.86 -19.69 25.32
N LYS A 130 -1.77 -18.80 25.73
CA LYS A 130 -1.92 -18.41 27.16
C LYS A 130 -2.42 -19.54 28.06
N ARG A 131 -3.06 -20.57 27.49
CA ARG A 131 -3.50 -21.78 28.22
C ARG A 131 -2.40 -22.84 28.30
N SER A 132 -1.31 -22.68 27.56
CA SER A 132 -0.14 -23.56 27.55
C SER A 132 1.01 -22.84 28.26
N VAL A 133 1.70 -23.49 29.21
CA VAL A 133 2.87 -22.91 29.90
C VAL A 133 4.12 -22.93 28.99
N SER A 134 3.98 -22.54 27.72
CA SER A 134 5.11 -22.49 26.78
C SER A 134 5.60 -21.05 26.60
N ASN A 135 6.74 -20.75 27.22
CA ASN A 135 7.49 -19.49 27.08
C ASN A 135 8.27 -19.37 25.77
N ILE A 136 8.09 -20.30 24.84
CA ILE A 136 8.93 -20.43 23.64
C ILE A 136 8.28 -19.61 22.51
N ASN A 137 9.02 -18.63 21.98
CA ASN A 137 8.73 -17.81 20.78
C ASN A 137 7.92 -16.50 20.94
N MET A 138 8.01 -15.82 22.08
CA MET A 138 7.46 -14.46 22.23
C MET A 138 8.11 -13.41 21.30
N SER A 139 9.40 -13.54 20.98
CA SER A 139 10.13 -12.54 20.16
C SER A 139 9.79 -12.65 18.66
N VAL A 140 9.61 -13.86 18.14
CA VAL A 140 9.19 -14.14 16.75
C VAL A 140 7.77 -13.63 16.51
N LYS A 141 6.82 -13.98 17.39
CA LYS A 141 5.42 -13.50 17.31
C LYS A 141 5.29 -11.97 17.40
N LYS A 142 6.22 -11.28 18.08
CA LYS A 142 6.25 -9.81 18.19
C LYS A 142 6.78 -9.14 16.90
N LYS A 143 7.71 -9.77 16.17
CA LYS A 143 8.21 -9.27 14.88
C LYS A 143 7.14 -9.40 13.79
N ASP A 144 6.46 -10.53 13.71
CA ASP A 144 5.38 -10.76 12.73
C ASP A 144 4.21 -9.81 12.95
N SER A 145 3.78 -9.64 14.21
CA SER A 145 2.71 -8.68 14.57
C SER A 145 3.07 -7.23 14.24
N TYR A 146 4.36 -6.89 14.20
CA TYR A 146 4.82 -5.55 13.89
C TYR A 146 4.82 -5.31 12.37
N LEU A 147 5.30 -6.28 11.57
CA LEU A 147 5.22 -6.22 10.11
C LEU A 147 3.77 -6.11 9.62
N ILE A 148 2.88 -6.93 10.16
CA ILE A 148 1.45 -6.90 9.81
C ILE A 148 0.82 -5.53 10.09
N LYS A 149 1.17 -4.89 11.22
CA LYS A 149 0.67 -3.55 11.56
C LYS A 149 1.21 -2.47 10.64
N MET A 150 2.48 -2.57 10.22
CA MET A 150 3.04 -1.64 9.25
C MET A 150 2.32 -1.75 7.91
N THR A 151 2.19 -2.96 7.37
CA THR A 151 1.53 -3.17 6.07
C THR A 151 0.08 -2.71 6.12
N PHE A 152 -0.65 -2.99 7.20
CA PHE A 152 -2.00 -2.46 7.38
C PHE A 152 -2.04 -0.92 7.39
N ALA A 153 -1.11 -0.26 8.08
CA ALA A 153 -1.02 1.20 8.11
C ALA A 153 -0.73 1.78 6.71
N MET A 154 0.13 1.13 5.93
CA MET A 154 0.40 1.51 4.53
C MET A 154 -0.85 1.37 3.66
N CYS A 155 -1.55 0.24 3.75
CA CYS A 155 -2.81 0.03 3.03
C CYS A 155 -3.87 1.08 3.35
N VAL A 156 -4.07 1.40 4.64
CA VAL A 156 -5.05 2.42 5.06
C VAL A 156 -4.65 3.80 4.54
N GLY A 157 -3.36 4.17 4.63
CA GLY A 157 -2.87 5.44 4.10
C GLY A 157 -3.03 5.55 2.58
N PHE A 158 -2.76 4.46 1.84
CA PHE A 158 -2.98 4.41 0.40
C PHE A 158 -4.45 4.64 0.04
N VAL A 159 -5.37 3.89 0.67
CA VAL A 159 -6.83 4.03 0.42
C VAL A 159 -7.31 5.43 0.78
N GLY A 160 -6.89 5.96 1.94
CA GLY A 160 -7.27 7.29 2.38
C GLY A 160 -6.85 8.40 1.41
N LEU A 161 -5.64 8.31 0.84
CA LEU A 161 -5.12 9.29 -0.10
C LEU A 161 -5.68 9.14 -1.52
N TRP A 162 -6.07 7.93 -1.94
CA TRP A 162 -6.70 7.69 -3.24
C TRP A 162 -8.22 7.95 -3.26
N SER A 163 -8.88 7.88 -2.11
CA SER A 163 -10.33 8.03 -2.02
C SER A 163 -10.86 9.37 -2.58
N PRO A 164 -10.25 10.54 -2.28
CA PRO A 164 -10.70 11.80 -2.86
C PRO A 164 -10.69 11.80 -4.39
N TYR A 165 -9.65 11.20 -4.98
CA TYR A 165 -9.53 11.10 -6.42
C TYR A 165 -10.57 10.16 -7.02
N ALA A 166 -10.78 8.97 -6.43
CA ALA A 166 -11.83 8.05 -6.88
C ALA A 166 -13.23 8.68 -6.84
N VAL A 167 -13.54 9.46 -5.79
CA VAL A 167 -14.81 10.19 -5.67
C VAL A 167 -14.94 11.27 -6.75
N VAL A 168 -13.89 12.06 -6.98
CA VAL A 168 -13.89 13.10 -8.03
C VAL A 168 -14.00 12.48 -9.43
N SER A 169 -13.35 11.36 -9.68
CA SER A 169 -13.46 10.61 -10.95
C SER A 169 -14.88 10.15 -11.21
N LEU A 170 -15.57 9.59 -10.20
CA LEU A 170 -16.99 9.21 -10.31
C LEU A 170 -17.89 10.43 -10.50
N TRP A 171 -17.68 11.50 -9.73
CA TRP A 171 -18.44 12.72 -9.89
C TRP A 171 -18.25 13.31 -11.29
N THR A 172 -17.03 13.30 -11.82
CA THR A 172 -16.77 13.79 -13.19
C THR A 172 -17.41 12.89 -14.25
N ALA A 173 -17.44 11.57 -14.04
CA ALA A 173 -18.02 10.61 -14.97
C ALA A 173 -19.55 10.70 -15.05
N TYR A 174 -20.23 10.88 -13.92
CA TYR A 174 -21.69 10.88 -13.82
C TYR A 174 -22.33 12.28 -13.72
N GLY A 175 -21.56 13.30 -13.35
CA GLY A 175 -21.99 14.69 -13.27
C GLY A 175 -21.94 15.40 -14.62
N ARG A 176 -22.45 16.65 -14.65
CA ARG A 176 -22.41 17.47 -15.87
C ARG A 176 -21.00 18.01 -16.11
N GLN A 177 -20.70 18.29 -17.38
CA GLN A 177 -19.44 18.94 -17.76
C GLN A 177 -19.29 20.28 -17.02
N GLY A 178 -18.13 20.49 -16.39
CA GLY A 178 -17.83 21.73 -15.66
C GLY A 178 -18.41 21.82 -14.25
N GLU A 179 -19.13 20.82 -13.74
CA GLU A 179 -19.64 20.84 -12.35
C GLU A 179 -18.54 20.73 -11.31
N VAL A 180 -17.49 19.95 -11.59
CA VAL A 180 -16.37 19.74 -10.66
C VAL A 180 -15.39 20.91 -10.79
N PRO A 181 -15.15 21.70 -9.73
CA PRO A 181 -14.20 22.80 -9.80
C PRO A 181 -12.76 22.29 -9.99
N ILE A 182 -11.98 22.95 -10.85
CA ILE A 182 -10.57 22.59 -11.15
C ILE A 182 -9.73 22.46 -9.87
N ARG A 183 -9.97 23.33 -8.88
CA ARG A 183 -9.27 23.29 -7.57
C ARG A 183 -9.50 21.98 -6.82
N VAL A 184 -10.72 21.43 -6.87
CA VAL A 184 -11.08 20.17 -6.20
C VAL A 184 -10.38 18.99 -6.89
N THR A 185 -10.40 18.95 -8.22
CA THR A 185 -9.69 17.93 -9.01
C THR A 185 -8.18 17.98 -8.75
N LEU A 186 -7.58 19.17 -8.75
CA LEU A 186 -6.16 19.34 -8.47
C LEU A 186 -5.78 18.81 -7.09
N VAL A 187 -6.51 19.20 -6.05
CA VAL A 187 -6.25 18.73 -4.68
C VAL A 187 -6.39 17.20 -4.61
N ALA A 188 -7.46 16.64 -5.17
CA ALA A 188 -7.69 15.20 -5.15
C ALA A 188 -6.55 14.41 -5.83
N VAL A 189 -6.06 14.90 -6.98
CA VAL A 189 -4.92 14.31 -7.69
C VAL A 189 -3.63 14.41 -6.87
N LEU A 190 -3.37 15.54 -6.23
CA LEU A 190 -2.18 15.72 -5.40
C LEU A 190 -2.17 14.73 -4.24
N PHE A 191 -3.32 14.50 -3.59
CA PHE A 191 -3.48 13.47 -2.56
C PHE A 191 -3.15 12.08 -3.12
N ALA A 192 -3.71 11.72 -4.27
CA ALA A 192 -3.42 10.43 -4.92
C ALA A 192 -1.92 10.28 -5.24
N LYS A 193 -1.26 11.33 -5.74
CA LYS A 193 0.20 11.30 -6.03
C LYS A 193 1.04 11.17 -4.75
N LEU A 194 0.62 11.81 -3.66
CA LEU A 194 1.28 11.72 -2.35
C LEU A 194 1.23 10.32 -1.73
N SER A 195 0.33 9.44 -2.20
CA SER A 195 0.23 8.07 -1.68
C SER A 195 1.53 7.28 -1.82
N THR A 196 2.34 7.60 -2.82
CA THR A 196 3.64 6.98 -3.07
C THR A 196 4.63 7.21 -1.92
N VAL A 197 4.48 8.31 -1.18
CA VAL A 197 5.35 8.70 -0.05
C VAL A 197 4.94 8.01 1.25
N VAL A 198 3.70 7.52 1.36
CA VAL A 198 3.20 6.85 2.56
C VAL A 198 4.03 5.61 2.88
N ASN A 199 4.34 4.79 1.88
CA ASN A 199 5.02 3.51 2.12
C ASN A 199 6.41 3.75 2.77
N PRO A 200 7.35 4.51 2.15
CA PRO A 200 8.63 4.83 2.79
C PRO A 200 8.49 5.53 4.15
N SER A 201 7.52 6.42 4.31
CA SER A 201 7.30 7.16 5.55
C SER A 201 6.89 6.24 6.70
N VAL A 202 5.95 5.33 6.46
CA VAL A 202 5.52 4.33 7.43
C VAL A 202 6.68 3.39 7.77
N TYR A 203 7.45 2.96 6.76
CA TYR A 203 8.68 2.19 7.00
C TYR A 203 9.66 2.93 7.90
N PHE A 204 9.94 4.20 7.61
CA PHE A 204 10.92 4.98 8.36
C PHE A 204 10.49 5.27 9.79
N ILE A 205 9.24 5.71 9.99
CA ILE A 205 8.67 6.04 11.30
C ILE A 205 8.54 4.79 12.16
N MET A 206 8.01 3.72 11.58
CA MET A 206 7.75 2.53 12.36
C MET A 206 9.03 1.72 12.57
N ASN A 207 10.03 1.68 11.69
CA ASN A 207 11.14 0.72 11.83
C ASN A 207 11.98 0.96 13.11
N LYS A 208 12.01 -0.06 13.99
CA LYS A 208 12.73 -0.03 15.28
C LYS A 208 14.21 0.27 15.14
N LYS A 209 14.83 -0.08 14.01
CA LYS A 209 16.25 0.16 13.76
C LYS A 209 16.57 1.65 13.50
N PHE A 210 15.61 2.42 12.97
CA PHE A 210 15.81 3.84 12.62
C PHE A 210 15.37 4.80 13.72
N ARG A 211 14.50 4.37 14.63
CA ARG A 211 14.03 5.19 15.77
C ARG A 211 15.14 5.77 16.66
N PRO A 212 16.22 5.05 17.02
CA PRO A 212 17.32 5.63 17.80
C PRO A 212 18.07 6.72 17.03
N ILE A 213 18.21 6.55 15.71
CA ILE A 213 18.88 7.52 14.82
C ILE A 213 18.03 8.79 14.71
N LEU A 214 16.74 8.65 14.43
CA LEU A 214 15.76 9.73 14.41
C LEU A 214 15.71 10.50 15.73
N ASN A 215 15.66 9.79 16.86
CA ASN A 215 15.61 10.42 18.18
C ASN A 215 16.92 11.17 18.47
N LYS A 216 18.08 10.63 18.07
CA LYS A 216 19.38 11.30 18.18
C LYS A 216 19.45 12.57 17.32
N TYR A 217 18.92 12.55 16.10
CA TYR A 217 18.84 13.73 15.24
C TYR A 217 17.84 14.76 15.78
N TYR A 218 16.65 14.34 16.22
CA TYR A 218 15.63 15.21 16.78
C TYR A 218 16.11 15.91 18.06
N VAL A 219 16.74 15.17 18.98
CA VAL A 219 17.36 15.74 20.19
C VAL A 219 18.49 16.70 19.83
N ARG A 220 19.32 16.39 18.82
CA ARG A 220 20.36 17.31 18.34
C ARG A 220 19.78 18.60 17.76
N ILE A 221 18.75 18.51 16.95
CA ILE A 221 18.08 19.67 16.34
C ILE A 221 17.36 20.50 17.41
N SER A 222 16.65 19.85 18.33
CA SER A 222 16.03 20.48 19.51
C SER A 222 17.06 21.22 20.36
N ASN A 223 18.18 20.59 20.68
CA ASN A 223 19.26 21.22 21.44
C ASN A 223 19.98 22.34 20.68
N ARG A 224 19.95 22.32 19.34
CA ARG A 224 20.50 23.38 18.50
C ARG A 224 19.54 24.56 18.40
N MET A 225 18.24 24.32 18.26
CA MET A 225 17.19 25.35 18.34
C MET A 225 17.11 26.01 19.73
N ARG A 226 17.25 25.23 20.82
CA ARG A 226 17.36 25.78 22.19
C ARG A 226 18.62 26.65 22.37
N ARG A 227 19.73 26.28 21.73
CA ARG A 227 20.95 27.09 21.73
C ARG A 227 20.78 28.40 20.97
N CYS A 228 20.08 28.39 19.83
CA CYS A 228 19.80 29.60 19.06
C CYS A 228 18.83 30.55 19.78
N THR A 229 17.92 30.03 20.61
CA THR A 229 17.03 30.87 21.44
C THR A 229 17.75 31.51 22.64
N CYS A 230 18.73 30.83 23.23
CA CYS A 230 19.57 31.43 24.28
C CYS A 230 20.55 32.52 23.77
N ILE A 231 20.92 32.51 22.49
CA ILE A 231 21.82 33.53 21.90
C ILE A 231 21.06 34.83 21.58
N SER A 232 19.73 34.79 21.44
CA SER A 232 18.88 35.96 21.18
C SER A 232 18.49 36.74 22.45
N GLN A 233 19.02 36.39 23.62
CA GLN A 233 18.64 36.97 24.92
C GLN A 233 19.74 37.82 25.60
N TYR A 234 20.83 38.15 24.90
CA TYR A 234 21.76 39.19 25.35
C TYR A 234 21.60 40.42 24.42
N PRO A 235 21.32 41.62 24.98
CA PRO A 235 21.12 42.85 24.23
C PRO A 235 22.37 43.32 23.50
#